data_AF-A0A938I3B7-F1
#
_entry.id   AF-A0A938I3B7-F1
#
_cell.length_a   1.000
_cell.length_b   1.000
_cell.length_c   1.000
_cell.angle_alpha   90.00
_cell.angle_beta   90.00
_cell.angle_gamma   90.00
#
_symmetry.space_group_name_H-M   'P 1'
#
loop_
_entity.id
_entity.type
_entity.pdbx_description
1 polymer ?
#
loop_
_entity_poly.entity_id
_entity_poly.type
_entity_poly.pdbx_seq_one_letter_code
_entity_poly.pdbx_strand_id
1 'polypeptide(L)'
;MSNSATNNQATTHCVRCRLKCIAIFRPPVQQFTRADRRTESYNARQTPHFLVSQPLQFKFPNLRLPSPMATDLQVHLLPSLVSDEQLRGGVAVVIDVLRASTTIVQALASRAACVIPVSTVAQAHVAAAEIAEITLTPTTTEVPADKRAKAGILLGGERGGVLIPGFDLDNSPLKYSAGTVAGKTVIFTTTNGTQALLKCHLAERVFVGCFSNLHSVISLLANDSRPIHLVCAGTDGFVSTDDALCAGAIATGVWAARNWPKWLGDELRMVMDFFTCRCQPMREVINTLRESQGGRNLISLGLDADIERAARWDLFRIVPEFDVASRRLHPAIDVPADPKQILMAPRE
;
A
#
# COMPACT_ATOMS: atom_id res chain seq x y z
N MET A 1 36.48 -34.72 37.41
CA MET A 1 37.27 -35.19 36.26
C MET A 1 36.45 -34.90 35.01
N SER A 2 36.41 -33.67 34.51
CA SER A 2 37.30 -33.16 33.45
C SER A 2 37.27 -34.05 32.20
N ASN A 3 36.49 -33.65 31.19
CA ASN A 3 37.07 -33.35 29.88
C ASN A 3 36.12 -32.52 29.01
N SER A 4 36.66 -31.36 28.64
CA SER A 4 36.25 -30.44 27.60
C SER A 4 36.46 -31.02 26.21
N ALA A 5 35.52 -30.79 25.30
CA ALA A 5 35.82 -30.57 23.89
C ALA A 5 34.64 -29.84 23.23
N THR A 6 34.84 -28.54 23.04
CA THR A 6 34.15 -27.71 22.06
C THR A 6 34.30 -28.32 20.66
N ASN A 7 33.22 -28.43 19.88
CA ASN A 7 33.36 -28.23 18.45
C ASN A 7 32.10 -27.64 17.82
N ASN A 8 32.34 -26.48 17.21
CA ASN A 8 31.41 -25.61 16.53
C ASN A 8 31.54 -25.96 15.04
N GLN A 9 30.48 -26.42 14.37
CA GLN A 9 30.48 -26.47 12.90
C GLN A 9 29.05 -26.47 12.36
N ALA A 10 28.64 -25.28 11.94
CA ALA A 10 27.58 -25.05 10.98
C ALA A 10 27.91 -25.80 9.68
N THR A 11 26.96 -26.59 9.18
CA THR A 11 27.04 -27.17 7.83
C THR A 11 25.89 -26.66 6.97
N THR A 12 26.28 -25.70 6.16
CA THR A 12 25.68 -25.16 4.95
C THR A 12 25.13 -26.28 4.05
N HIS A 13 23.86 -26.21 3.64
CA HIS A 13 23.36 -26.85 2.41
C HIS A 13 22.46 -25.86 1.67
N CYS A 14 23.09 -24.99 0.89
CA CYS A 14 22.45 -24.12 -0.10
C CYS A 14 22.50 -24.85 -1.45
N VAL A 15 21.34 -25.31 -1.93
CA VAL A 15 21.20 -25.89 -3.27
C VAL A 15 21.21 -24.77 -4.30
N ARG A 16 22.17 -24.88 -5.21
CA ARG A 16 22.41 -24.04 -6.39
C ARG A 16 21.13 -23.68 -7.14
N CYS A 17 20.84 -22.38 -7.26
CA CYS A 17 20.05 -21.84 -8.38
C CYS A 17 20.93 -20.85 -9.15
N ARG A 18 21.34 -21.24 -10.35
CA ARG A 18 22.09 -20.39 -11.30
C ARG A 18 21.12 -19.43 -11.97
N LEU A 19 21.13 -18.17 -11.55
CA LEU A 19 20.65 -17.06 -12.38
C LEU A 19 21.78 -16.05 -12.54
N LYS A 20 22.36 -16.06 -13.74
CA LYS A 20 23.28 -15.02 -14.21
C LYS A 20 22.47 -13.74 -14.42
N CYS A 21 22.51 -12.83 -13.46
CA CYS A 21 22.04 -11.46 -13.64
C CYS A 21 23.19 -10.49 -13.32
N ILE A 22 23.77 -9.96 -14.40
CA ILE A 22 24.28 -8.60 -14.59
C ILE A 22 25.06 -8.00 -13.40
N ALA A 23 26.39 -8.06 -13.51
CA ALA A 23 27.30 -7.22 -12.74
C ALA A 23 27.13 -5.75 -13.16
N ILE A 24 26.48 -4.96 -12.32
CA ILE A 24 26.49 -3.49 -12.42
C ILE A 24 27.57 -2.98 -11.46
N PHE A 25 28.49 -2.19 -12.04
CA PHE A 25 29.63 -1.52 -11.44
C PHE A 25 29.40 -1.03 -9.99
N ARG A 26 30.24 -1.50 -9.06
CA ARG A 26 30.56 -0.77 -7.82
C ARG A 26 31.84 0.04 -8.08
N PRO A 27 31.87 1.38 -7.92
CA PRO A 27 33.13 2.09 -7.85
C PRO A 27 33.80 1.79 -6.49
N PRO A 28 35.13 1.68 -6.42
CA PRO A 28 35.81 1.43 -5.16
C PRO A 28 35.80 2.69 -4.29
N VAL A 29 35.40 2.53 -3.03
CA VAL A 29 35.58 3.53 -1.97
C VAL A 29 37.06 3.54 -1.60
N GLN A 30 37.81 4.57 -1.99
CA GLN A 30 39.15 4.81 -1.44
C GLN A 30 39.04 5.50 -0.08
N GLN A 31 39.58 4.84 0.93
CA GLN A 31 39.77 5.37 2.28
C GLN A 31 40.80 6.49 2.25
N PHE A 32 40.47 7.67 2.78
CA PHE A 32 41.44 8.73 3.04
C PHE A 32 42.06 8.52 4.43
N THR A 33 43.35 8.17 4.48
CA THR A 33 44.17 8.26 5.70
C THR A 33 45.09 9.49 5.64
N ARG A 34 45.18 10.19 6.78
CA ARG A 34 45.93 11.43 7.03
C ARG A 34 47.43 11.16 7.25
N ALA A 35 48.30 11.82 6.49
CA ALA A 35 49.74 12.15 6.70
C ALA A 35 50.38 12.19 5.29
N ASP A 36 51.12 13.20 4.82
CA ASP A 36 52.17 13.98 5.45
C ASP A 36 52.30 15.37 4.80
N ARG A 37 52.73 16.34 5.61
CA ARG A 37 53.24 17.64 5.14
C ARG A 37 54.67 17.44 4.62
N ARG A 38 54.93 17.73 3.34
CA ARG A 38 56.22 18.32 2.91
C ARG A 38 55.99 19.32 1.79
N THR A 39 56.52 20.50 2.05
CA THR A 39 56.74 21.65 1.16
C THR A 39 57.57 21.27 -0.05
N GLU A 40 57.14 21.63 -1.26
CA GLU A 40 58.06 21.86 -2.39
C GLU A 40 57.39 22.73 -3.48
N SER A 41 58.02 23.88 -3.68
CA SER A 41 58.15 24.71 -4.89
C SER A 41 56.98 24.80 -5.90
N TYR A 42 56.39 26.00 -5.91
CA TYR A 42 55.52 26.53 -6.96
C TYR A 42 56.30 26.72 -8.28
N ASN A 43 56.09 25.82 -9.25
CA ASN A 43 56.55 26.00 -10.62
C ASN A 43 55.34 26.32 -11.52
N ALA A 44 55.19 27.60 -11.85
CA ALA A 44 54.17 28.11 -12.74
C ALA A 44 54.52 27.76 -14.20
N ARG A 45 54.04 26.60 -14.67
CA ARG A 45 53.72 26.30 -16.09
C ARG A 45 53.38 24.81 -16.24
N GLN A 46 52.14 24.44 -15.93
CA GLN A 46 51.49 23.22 -16.45
C GLN A 46 49.99 23.33 -16.14
N THR A 47 49.21 23.85 -17.09
CA THR A 47 47.75 23.71 -17.08
C THR A 47 47.41 22.23 -17.23
N PRO A 48 46.74 21.56 -16.27
CA PRO A 48 46.26 20.22 -16.51
C PRO A 48 45.18 20.31 -17.59
N HIS A 49 45.44 19.67 -18.73
CA HIS A 49 44.38 19.39 -19.69
C HIS A 49 43.34 18.52 -18.98
N PHE A 50 42.22 19.13 -18.58
CA PHE A 50 41.03 18.37 -18.25
C PHE A 50 40.68 17.54 -19.48
N LEU A 51 40.86 16.23 -19.40
CA LEU A 51 40.19 15.29 -20.28
C LEU A 51 38.70 15.53 -20.08
N VAL A 52 38.11 16.33 -20.97
CA VAL A 52 36.67 16.38 -21.18
C VAL A 52 36.30 14.95 -21.59
N SER A 53 35.82 14.16 -20.64
CA SER A 53 35.19 12.88 -20.94
C SER A 53 34.09 13.17 -21.96
N GLN A 54 34.21 12.53 -23.12
CA GLN A 54 33.22 12.68 -24.18
C GLN A 54 31.81 12.45 -23.59
N PRO A 55 30.81 13.26 -23.95
CA PRO A 55 29.44 12.97 -23.53
C PRO A 55 29.09 11.56 -23.98
N LEU A 56 28.65 10.72 -23.06
CA LEU A 56 28.08 9.41 -23.35
C LEU A 56 26.91 9.62 -24.33
N GLN A 57 27.17 9.47 -25.62
CA GLN A 57 26.15 9.47 -26.65
C GLN A 57 25.38 8.15 -26.52
N PHE A 58 24.31 8.16 -25.73
CA PHE A 58 23.30 7.11 -25.77
C PHE A 58 22.61 7.17 -27.12
N LYS A 59 23.03 6.32 -28.07
CA LYS A 59 22.26 6.05 -29.28
C LYS A 59 21.06 5.21 -28.87
N PHE A 60 19.89 5.84 -28.77
CA PHE A 60 18.64 5.11 -28.71
C PHE A 60 18.40 4.50 -30.10
N PRO A 61 18.45 3.18 -30.27
CA PRO A 61 17.98 2.58 -31.52
C PRO A 61 16.51 2.97 -31.68
N ASN A 62 16.06 3.17 -32.93
CA ASN A 62 14.66 3.41 -33.26
C ASN A 62 13.80 2.24 -32.75
N LEU A 63 13.34 2.35 -31.50
CA LEU A 63 12.56 1.34 -30.83
C LEU A 63 11.13 1.52 -31.34
N ARG A 64 10.74 0.72 -32.34
CA ARG A 64 9.32 0.55 -32.65
C ARG A 64 8.71 -0.20 -31.48
N LEU A 65 8.08 0.54 -30.57
CA LEU A 65 7.25 -0.02 -29.53
C LEU A 65 6.04 -0.69 -30.22
N PRO A 66 5.81 -2.00 -30.04
CA PRO A 66 4.57 -2.59 -30.48
C PRO A 66 3.40 -1.91 -29.77
N SER A 67 2.27 -1.76 -30.45
CA SER A 67 1.05 -1.24 -29.85
C SER A 67 0.67 -2.11 -28.64
N PRO A 68 0.37 -1.51 -27.47
CA PRO A 68 0.01 -2.29 -26.29
C PRO A 68 -1.23 -3.13 -26.59
N MET A 69 -1.13 -4.44 -26.41
CA MET A 69 -2.29 -5.29 -26.22
C MET A 69 -2.80 -5.01 -24.80
N ALA A 70 -4.07 -4.63 -24.65
CA ALA A 70 -4.64 -4.28 -23.35
C ALA A 70 -4.53 -5.48 -22.39
N THR A 71 -3.81 -5.31 -21.29
CA THR A 71 -3.94 -6.19 -20.13
C THR A 71 -5.16 -5.76 -19.34
N ASP A 72 -5.93 -6.72 -18.83
CA ASP A 72 -7.07 -6.40 -17.98
C ASP A 72 -6.65 -5.76 -16.65
N LEU A 73 -5.38 -5.84 -16.24
CA LEU A 73 -4.87 -5.19 -15.03
C LEU A 73 -4.28 -3.81 -15.32
N GLN A 74 -4.77 -2.80 -14.61
CA GLN A 74 -4.32 -1.41 -14.66
C GLN A 74 -4.02 -0.88 -13.26
N VAL A 75 -3.08 0.05 -13.17
CA VAL A 75 -2.71 0.72 -11.92
C VAL A 75 -2.85 2.22 -12.08
N HIS A 76 -3.61 2.83 -11.19
CA HIS A 76 -3.86 4.26 -11.14
C HIS A 76 -3.24 4.81 -9.88
N LEU A 77 -2.13 5.55 -10.03
CA LEU A 77 -1.35 6.06 -8.90
C LEU A 77 -2.05 7.18 -8.10
N LEU A 78 -3.16 7.69 -8.63
CA LEU A 78 -4.06 8.66 -8.00
C LEU A 78 -5.49 8.44 -8.50
N PRO A 79 -6.52 8.78 -7.72
CA PRO A 79 -7.91 8.67 -8.16
C PRO A 79 -8.23 9.60 -9.34
N SER A 80 -7.50 10.71 -9.49
CA SER A 80 -7.66 11.66 -10.60
C SER A 80 -7.10 11.16 -11.94
N LEU A 81 -6.28 10.10 -11.94
CA LEU A 81 -5.68 9.52 -13.15
C LEU A 81 -6.58 8.48 -13.83
N VAL A 82 -7.75 8.20 -13.25
CA VAL A 82 -8.75 7.30 -13.82
C VAL A 82 -10.08 8.00 -14.03
N SER A 83 -10.67 7.82 -15.20
CA SER A 83 -12.02 8.28 -15.49
C SER A 83 -13.06 7.29 -14.97
N ASP A 84 -14.26 7.78 -14.65
CA ASP A 84 -15.34 6.93 -14.14
C ASP A 84 -15.73 5.84 -15.16
N GLU A 85 -15.63 6.15 -16.46
CA GLU A 85 -15.97 5.22 -17.53
C GLU A 85 -14.95 4.09 -17.68
N GLN A 86 -13.66 4.35 -17.40
CA GLN A 86 -12.63 3.29 -17.40
C GLN A 86 -12.88 2.25 -16.31
N LEU A 87 -13.54 2.63 -15.22
CA LEU A 87 -13.83 1.72 -14.10
C LEU A 87 -15.08 0.87 -14.37
N ARG A 88 -15.94 1.28 -15.31
CA ARG A 88 -17.24 0.66 -15.53
C ARG A 88 -17.12 -0.82 -15.89
N GLY A 89 -17.87 -1.67 -15.20
CA GLY A 89 -17.89 -3.12 -15.44
C GLY A 89 -16.63 -3.86 -15.00
N GLY A 90 -15.65 -3.14 -14.44
CA GLY A 90 -14.42 -3.70 -13.88
C GLY A 90 -14.50 -3.95 -12.37
N VAL A 91 -13.41 -4.47 -11.82
CA VAL A 91 -13.14 -4.61 -10.40
C VAL A 91 -12.13 -3.55 -9.98
N ALA A 92 -12.49 -2.71 -9.02
CA ALA A 92 -11.58 -1.74 -8.44
C ALA A 92 -11.06 -2.21 -7.08
N VAL A 93 -9.77 -2.00 -6.80
CA VAL A 93 -9.17 -2.19 -5.47
C VAL A 93 -8.56 -0.87 -5.01
N VAL A 94 -9.13 -0.31 -3.96
CA VAL A 94 -8.70 0.95 -3.35
C VAL A 94 -7.56 0.69 -2.37
N ILE A 95 -6.48 1.45 -2.52
CA ILE A 95 -5.24 1.29 -1.75
C ILE A 95 -4.89 2.64 -1.11
N ASP A 96 -4.97 2.68 0.22
CA ASP A 96 -4.52 3.78 1.10
C ASP A 96 -3.82 3.09 2.30
N VAL A 97 -2.54 2.78 2.15
CA VAL A 97 -1.81 1.91 3.09
C VAL A 97 -1.65 2.60 4.45
N LEU A 98 -1.27 3.88 4.44
CA LEU A 98 -1.07 4.72 5.61
C LEU A 98 -2.15 5.82 5.62
N ARG A 99 -3.37 5.54 6.07
CA ARG A 99 -3.77 4.38 6.90
C ARG A 99 -5.13 3.78 6.55
N ALA A 100 -5.92 4.42 5.67
CA ALA A 100 -7.35 4.15 5.61
C ALA A 100 -7.68 2.69 5.27
N SER A 101 -7.04 2.10 4.26
CA SER A 101 -7.26 0.70 3.89
C SER A 101 -6.85 -0.25 5.02
N THR A 102 -5.70 -0.02 5.65
CA THR A 102 -5.23 -0.83 6.79
C THR A 102 -6.20 -0.76 7.97
N THR A 103 -6.74 0.42 8.27
CA THR A 103 -7.73 0.63 9.34
C THR A 103 -9.07 -0.03 9.04
N ILE A 104 -9.59 0.10 7.81
CA ILE A 104 -10.85 -0.53 7.39
C ILE A 104 -10.75 -2.06 7.49
N VAL A 105 -9.66 -2.64 6.95
CA VAL A 105 -9.42 -4.09 7.01
C VAL A 105 -9.34 -4.56 8.47
N GLN A 106 -8.59 -3.85 9.32
CA GLN A 106 -8.47 -4.18 10.74
C GLN A 106 -9.82 -4.10 11.48
N ALA A 107 -10.65 -3.08 11.20
CA ALA A 107 -11.95 -2.90 11.83
C ALA A 107 -12.91 -4.04 11.50
N LEU A 108 -13.04 -4.38 10.21
CA LEU A 108 -13.92 -5.45 9.76
C LEU A 108 -13.41 -6.82 10.21
N ALA A 109 -12.09 -7.05 10.21
CA ALA A 109 -11.50 -8.28 10.73
C ALA A 109 -11.72 -8.41 12.25
N SER A 110 -11.85 -7.28 12.95
CA SER A 110 -12.21 -7.19 14.36
C SER A 110 -13.73 -7.22 14.60
N ARG A 111 -14.50 -7.67 13.60
CA ARG A 111 -15.95 -7.91 13.65
C ARG A 111 -16.80 -6.64 13.79
N ALA A 112 -16.32 -5.50 13.32
CA ALA A 112 -17.22 -4.37 13.06
C ALA A 112 -18.38 -4.83 12.16
N ALA A 113 -19.60 -4.37 12.44
CA ALA A 113 -20.79 -4.76 11.68
C ALA A 113 -20.69 -4.33 10.20
N CYS A 114 -20.23 -3.10 9.99
CA CYS A 114 -19.82 -2.55 8.70
C CYS A 114 -19.01 -1.26 8.92
N VAL A 115 -18.35 -0.79 7.86
CA VAL A 115 -17.74 0.55 7.82
C VAL A 115 -18.50 1.41 6.81
N ILE A 116 -18.85 2.65 7.17
CA ILE A 116 -19.54 3.61 6.29
C ILE A 116 -18.57 4.73 5.93
N PRO A 117 -17.96 4.72 4.73
CA PRO A 117 -17.06 5.78 4.32
C PRO A 117 -17.84 7.04 3.93
N VAL A 118 -17.41 8.19 4.46
CA VAL A 118 -17.98 9.50 4.14
C VAL A 118 -16.89 10.55 3.86
N SER A 119 -17.24 11.57 3.08
CA SER A 119 -16.29 12.60 2.62
C SER A 119 -16.03 13.67 3.67
N THR A 120 -17.00 13.98 4.53
CA THR A 120 -16.91 15.09 5.47
C THR A 120 -17.36 14.73 6.88
N VAL A 121 -16.91 15.52 7.85
CA VAL A 121 -17.35 15.42 9.25
C VAL A 121 -18.86 15.61 9.38
N ALA A 122 -19.42 16.58 8.65
CA ALA A 122 -20.86 16.81 8.61
C ALA A 122 -21.63 15.57 8.12
N GLN A 123 -21.15 14.93 7.04
CA GLN A 123 -21.75 13.69 6.54
C GLN A 123 -21.65 12.54 7.54
N ALA A 124 -20.58 12.49 8.34
CA ALA A 124 -20.45 11.48 9.39
C ALA A 124 -21.55 11.63 10.45
N HIS A 125 -21.85 12.86 10.86
CA HIS A 125 -22.95 13.12 11.79
C HIS A 125 -24.32 12.91 11.18
N VAL A 126 -24.52 13.22 9.89
CA VAL A 126 -25.77 12.92 9.18
C VAL A 126 -26.01 11.41 9.15
N ALA A 127 -25.01 10.61 8.74
CA ALA A 127 -25.14 9.15 8.74
C ALA A 127 -25.37 8.59 10.15
N ALA A 128 -24.73 9.18 11.17
CA ALA A 128 -24.96 8.77 12.56
C ALA A 128 -26.39 9.09 13.01
N ALA A 129 -26.92 10.23 12.60
CA ALA A 129 -28.25 10.69 12.96
C ALA A 129 -29.34 9.84 12.30
N GLU A 130 -29.15 9.46 11.04
CA GLU A 130 -30.03 8.53 10.32
C GLU A 130 -30.11 7.18 11.04
N ILE A 131 -28.97 6.59 11.42
CA ILE A 131 -28.94 5.28 12.09
C ILE A 131 -29.48 5.37 13.53
N ALA A 132 -29.22 6.47 14.23
CA ALA A 132 -29.69 6.68 15.60
C ALA A 132 -31.14 7.21 15.67
N GLU A 133 -31.80 7.42 14.54
CA GLU A 133 -33.15 8.00 14.42
C GLU A 133 -33.26 9.36 15.14
N ILE A 134 -32.26 10.22 14.92
CA ILE A 134 -32.17 11.57 15.50
C ILE A 134 -32.34 12.62 14.41
N THR A 135 -33.21 13.60 14.66
CA THR A 135 -33.35 14.77 13.79
C THR A 135 -32.30 15.82 14.14
N LEU A 136 -31.35 16.07 13.23
CA LEU A 136 -30.45 17.21 13.33
C LEU A 136 -31.18 18.52 13.06
N THR A 137 -30.80 19.60 13.74
CA THR A 137 -31.38 20.94 13.61
C THR A 137 -30.29 21.97 13.32
N PRO A 138 -30.61 23.21 12.92
CA PRO A 138 -29.59 24.25 12.73
C PRO A 138 -28.73 24.53 13.97
N THR A 139 -29.21 24.17 15.17
CA THR A 139 -28.48 24.31 16.44
C THR A 139 -27.91 22.99 16.95
N THR A 140 -28.22 21.85 16.32
CA THR A 140 -27.73 20.52 16.69
C THR A 140 -27.22 19.82 15.44
N THR A 141 -25.95 20.02 15.14
CA THR A 141 -25.27 19.53 13.94
C THR A 141 -24.50 18.23 14.17
N GLU A 142 -24.38 17.80 15.42
CA GLU A 142 -23.64 16.61 15.82
C GLU A 142 -24.51 15.69 16.67
N VAL A 143 -24.33 14.38 16.48
CA VAL A 143 -24.95 13.35 17.33
C VAL A 143 -24.08 13.15 18.58
N PRO A 144 -24.59 13.36 19.80
CA PRO A 144 -23.82 13.15 21.04
C PRO A 144 -23.28 11.72 21.21
N ALA A 145 -22.13 11.58 21.88
CA ALA A 145 -21.44 10.30 22.02
C ALA A 145 -22.27 9.23 22.75
N ASP A 146 -23.06 9.61 23.76
CA ASP A 146 -23.96 8.70 24.49
C ASP A 146 -25.06 8.13 23.57
N LYS A 147 -25.60 8.97 22.68
CA LYS A 147 -26.61 8.55 21.70
C LYS A 147 -26.01 7.62 20.65
N ARG A 148 -24.82 7.95 20.13
CA ARG A 148 -24.08 7.07 19.20
C ARG A 148 -23.78 5.72 19.83
N ALA A 149 -23.27 5.71 21.06
CA ALA A 149 -22.95 4.49 21.80
C ALA A 149 -24.18 3.60 21.99
N LYS A 150 -25.34 4.18 22.35
CA LYS A 150 -26.60 3.45 22.48
C LYS A 150 -27.07 2.84 21.16
N ALA A 151 -26.84 3.51 20.04
CA ALA A 151 -27.13 3.02 18.69
C ALA A 151 -26.05 2.08 18.13
N GLY A 152 -24.98 1.78 18.88
CA GLY A 152 -23.88 0.93 18.41
C GLY A 152 -23.04 1.57 17.31
N ILE A 153 -22.92 2.90 17.31
CA ILE A 153 -22.18 3.68 16.30
C ILE A 153 -20.86 4.18 16.89
N LEU A 154 -19.80 4.17 16.08
CA LEU A 154 -18.54 4.84 16.34
C LEU A 154 -18.19 5.76 15.17
N LEU A 155 -17.73 6.98 15.47
CA LEU A 155 -17.11 7.87 14.50
C LEU A 155 -15.60 7.65 14.52
N GLY A 156 -15.06 7.25 13.38
CA GLY A 156 -13.63 7.02 13.17
C GLY A 156 -13.08 7.93 12.08
N GLY A 157 -11.85 8.41 12.23
CA GLY A 157 -11.25 9.18 11.15
C GLY A 157 -10.13 10.12 11.55
N GLU A 158 -9.61 10.81 10.54
CA GLU A 158 -8.53 11.78 10.73
C GLU A 158 -8.68 13.01 9.83
N ARG A 159 -8.04 14.10 10.22
CA ARG A 159 -7.63 15.20 9.35
C ARG A 159 -6.19 15.55 9.67
N GLY A 160 -5.30 15.55 8.67
CA GLY A 160 -3.88 15.82 8.89
C GLY A 160 -3.18 14.79 9.79
N GLY A 161 -3.67 13.55 9.82
CA GLY A 161 -3.14 12.44 10.60
C GLY A 161 -3.64 12.36 12.05
N VAL A 162 -4.38 13.37 12.53
CA VAL A 162 -4.85 13.45 13.93
C VAL A 162 -6.34 13.14 14.07
N LEU A 163 -6.74 12.74 15.28
CA LEU A 163 -8.14 12.51 15.66
C LEU A 163 -8.98 13.75 15.37
N ILE A 164 -10.14 13.55 14.77
CA ILE A 164 -11.12 14.61 14.54
C ILE A 164 -11.80 14.96 15.88
N PRO A 165 -11.90 16.24 16.27
CA PRO A 165 -12.61 16.63 17.48
C PRO A 165 -14.05 16.06 17.52
N GLY A 166 -14.43 15.48 18.66
CA GLY A 166 -15.76 14.87 18.84
C GLY A 166 -15.89 13.42 18.31
N PHE A 167 -14.88 12.89 17.62
CA PHE A 167 -14.86 11.50 17.15
C PHE A 167 -14.39 10.54 18.24
N ASP A 168 -14.75 9.27 18.06
CA ASP A 168 -14.49 8.20 19.02
C ASP A 168 -13.11 7.55 18.78
N LEU A 169 -12.69 7.43 17.51
CA LEU A 169 -11.46 6.78 17.08
C LEU A 169 -10.71 7.61 16.02
N ASP A 170 -9.39 7.55 16.05
CA ASP A 170 -8.55 8.13 15.00
C ASP A 170 -8.45 7.17 13.79
N ASN A 171 -7.52 7.42 12.87
CA ASN A 171 -7.21 6.50 11.77
C ASN A 171 -6.06 5.54 12.12
N SER A 172 -5.75 5.28 13.39
CA SER A 172 -4.78 4.25 13.76
C SER A 172 -5.47 2.88 13.73
N PRO A 173 -4.99 1.92 12.92
CA PRO A 173 -5.55 0.56 12.91
C PRO A 173 -5.50 -0.09 14.30
N LEU A 174 -4.51 0.24 15.12
CA LEU A 174 -4.35 -0.33 16.46
C LEU A 174 -5.50 0.00 17.42
N LYS A 175 -6.31 1.03 17.13
CA LYS A 175 -7.48 1.40 17.94
C LYS A 175 -8.74 0.58 17.61
N TYR A 176 -8.75 -0.11 16.46
CA TYR A 176 -9.89 -0.88 15.97
C TYR A 176 -9.80 -2.34 16.42
N SER A 177 -9.68 -2.55 17.73
CA SER A 177 -9.67 -3.88 18.34
C SER A 177 -11.08 -4.47 18.43
N ALA A 178 -11.19 -5.80 18.55
CA ALA A 178 -12.48 -6.46 18.72
C ALA A 178 -13.26 -5.95 19.96
N GLY A 179 -12.58 -5.65 21.06
CA GLY A 179 -13.21 -5.06 22.25
C GLY A 179 -13.79 -3.66 22.00
N THR A 180 -13.27 -2.95 21.00
CA THR A 180 -13.72 -1.61 20.64
C THR A 180 -14.88 -1.66 19.64
N VAL A 181 -14.73 -2.41 18.54
CA VAL A 181 -15.57 -2.28 17.34
C VAL A 181 -16.51 -3.45 17.07
N ALA A 182 -16.38 -4.59 17.76
CA ALA A 182 -17.20 -5.77 17.46
C ALA A 182 -18.71 -5.46 17.54
N GLY A 183 -19.44 -5.80 16.49
CA GLY A 183 -20.88 -5.57 16.36
C GLY A 183 -21.30 -4.12 16.13
N LYS A 184 -20.36 -3.17 16.11
CA LYS A 184 -20.66 -1.74 15.95
C LYS A 184 -20.53 -1.30 14.49
N THR A 185 -21.32 -0.29 14.12
CA THR A 185 -21.17 0.41 12.84
C THR A 185 -20.12 1.50 12.99
N VAL A 186 -19.08 1.48 12.16
CA VAL A 186 -18.04 2.51 12.15
C VAL A 186 -18.31 3.46 11.00
N ILE A 187 -18.63 4.72 11.30
CA ILE A 187 -18.72 5.77 10.29
C ILE A 187 -17.35 6.43 10.18
N PHE A 188 -16.79 6.42 8.97
CA PHE A 188 -15.36 6.62 8.77
C PHE A 188 -15.08 7.72 7.75
N THR A 189 -14.24 8.70 8.11
CA THR A 189 -13.80 9.75 7.16
C THR A 189 -12.31 10.04 7.26
N THR A 190 -11.65 10.17 6.12
CA THR A 190 -10.23 10.48 6.01
C THR A 190 -10.01 11.57 4.98
N THR A 191 -8.78 12.07 4.91
CA THR A 191 -8.37 13.09 3.94
C THR A 191 -8.36 12.52 2.51
N ASN A 192 -7.87 11.29 2.32
CA ASN A 192 -7.64 10.71 0.98
C ASN A 192 -8.52 9.47 0.70
N GLY A 193 -8.40 8.43 1.53
CA GLY A 193 -9.00 7.11 1.28
C GLY A 193 -10.50 7.07 0.98
N THR A 194 -11.33 7.85 1.67
CA THR A 194 -12.78 7.84 1.38
C THR A 194 -13.12 8.41 0.01
N GLN A 195 -12.36 9.40 -0.48
CA GLN A 195 -12.54 9.92 -1.84
C GLN A 195 -12.15 8.90 -2.91
N ALA A 196 -11.03 8.20 -2.71
CA ALA A 196 -10.58 7.16 -3.62
C ALA A 196 -11.62 6.03 -3.75
N LEU A 197 -12.27 5.70 -2.64
CA LEU A 197 -13.32 4.68 -2.61
C LEU A 197 -14.62 5.14 -3.29
N LEU A 198 -15.06 6.37 -3.04
CA LEU A 198 -16.23 6.94 -3.72
C LEU A 198 -15.99 7.17 -5.22
N LYS A 199 -14.76 7.43 -5.65
CA LYS A 199 -14.37 7.52 -7.06
C LYS A 199 -14.64 6.21 -7.81
N CYS A 200 -14.61 5.07 -7.12
CA CYS A 200 -14.79 3.76 -7.72
C CYS A 200 -16.25 3.32 -7.91
N HIS A 201 -17.24 4.20 -7.66
CA HIS A 201 -18.67 3.84 -7.62
C HIS A 201 -19.27 3.27 -8.93
N LEU A 202 -18.62 3.44 -10.08
CA LEU A 202 -19.08 2.82 -11.34
C LEU A 202 -18.44 1.46 -11.64
N ALA A 203 -17.45 1.04 -10.85
CA ALA A 203 -16.95 -0.32 -10.94
C ALA A 203 -18.03 -1.32 -10.52
N GLU A 204 -18.02 -2.49 -11.15
CA GLU A 204 -18.94 -3.58 -10.83
C GLU A 204 -18.73 -4.05 -9.39
N ARG A 205 -17.47 -4.09 -8.96
CA ARG A 205 -17.07 -4.47 -7.60
C ARG A 205 -15.96 -3.55 -7.12
N VAL A 206 -16.03 -3.15 -5.85
CA VAL A 206 -15.05 -2.25 -5.23
C VAL A 206 -14.54 -2.89 -3.96
N PHE A 207 -13.24 -3.12 -3.89
CA PHE A 207 -12.56 -3.72 -2.74
C PHE A 207 -11.59 -2.76 -2.08
N VAL A 208 -11.18 -3.11 -0.87
CA VAL A 208 -10.09 -2.45 -0.15
C VAL A 208 -8.91 -3.40 -0.01
N GLY A 209 -7.75 -2.97 -0.49
CA GLY A 209 -6.51 -3.74 -0.44
C GLY A 209 -5.40 -3.01 0.32
N CYS A 210 -4.64 -3.77 1.09
CA CYS A 210 -3.39 -3.35 1.72
C CYS A 210 -2.48 -4.56 1.97
N PHE A 211 -1.30 -4.36 2.54
CA PHE A 211 -0.41 -5.47 2.89
C PHE A 211 -1.07 -6.47 3.86
N SER A 212 -1.91 -5.99 4.79
CA SER A 212 -2.53 -6.85 5.81
C SER A 212 -3.52 -7.89 5.27
N ASN A 213 -3.99 -7.75 4.02
CA ASN A 213 -4.83 -8.75 3.34
C ASN A 213 -4.33 -9.09 1.91
N LEU A 214 -3.03 -8.90 1.67
CA LEU A 214 -2.39 -8.96 0.36
C LEU A 214 -2.74 -10.21 -0.46
N HIS A 215 -2.51 -11.41 0.06
CA HIS A 215 -2.73 -12.65 -0.66
C HIS A 215 -4.22 -12.94 -0.87
N SER A 216 -5.08 -12.43 0.02
CA SER A 216 -6.53 -12.60 -0.14
C SER A 216 -7.04 -11.75 -1.30
N VAL A 217 -6.53 -10.52 -1.42
CA VAL A 217 -6.77 -9.66 -2.59
C VAL A 217 -6.22 -10.31 -3.86
N ILE A 218 -4.97 -10.81 -3.86
CA ILE A 218 -4.38 -11.49 -5.03
C ILE A 218 -5.24 -12.69 -5.44
N SER A 219 -5.66 -13.53 -4.50
CA SER A 219 -6.49 -14.70 -4.78
C SER A 219 -7.83 -14.32 -5.40
N LEU A 220 -8.50 -13.31 -4.85
CA LEU A 220 -9.78 -12.82 -5.37
C LEU A 220 -9.61 -12.32 -6.79
N LEU A 221 -8.61 -11.46 -7.02
CA LEU A 221 -8.34 -10.86 -8.32
C LEU A 221 -7.88 -11.88 -9.36
N ALA A 222 -7.08 -12.88 -8.98
CA ALA A 222 -6.63 -13.93 -9.89
C ALA A 222 -7.81 -14.67 -10.53
N ASN A 223 -8.90 -14.87 -9.77
CA ASN A 223 -10.08 -15.61 -10.20
C ASN A 223 -11.20 -14.75 -10.85
N ASP A 224 -11.06 -13.42 -10.92
CA ASP A 224 -12.12 -12.54 -11.45
C ASP A 224 -11.86 -12.09 -12.90
N SER A 225 -12.59 -12.61 -13.88
CA SER A 225 -12.32 -12.38 -15.32
C SER A 225 -12.54 -10.95 -15.82
N ARG A 226 -13.00 -10.02 -14.98
CA ARG A 226 -13.25 -8.62 -15.36
C ARG A 226 -11.93 -7.82 -15.46
N PRO A 227 -11.96 -6.62 -16.10
CA PRO A 227 -10.90 -5.63 -15.97
C PRO A 227 -10.63 -5.31 -14.49
N ILE A 228 -9.37 -5.24 -14.09
CA ILE A 228 -8.91 -4.98 -12.72
C ILE A 228 -8.22 -3.61 -12.68
N HIS A 229 -8.62 -2.79 -11.74
CA HIS A 229 -8.05 -1.47 -11.50
C HIS A 229 -7.54 -1.36 -10.06
N LEU A 230 -6.23 -1.23 -9.89
CA LEU A 230 -5.64 -0.88 -8.60
C LEU A 230 -5.62 0.65 -8.49
N VAL A 231 -6.37 1.22 -7.54
CA VAL A 231 -6.54 2.66 -7.39
C VAL A 231 -5.87 3.11 -6.09
N CYS A 232 -4.70 3.73 -6.21
CA CYS A 232 -3.99 4.34 -5.10
C CYS A 232 -4.69 5.66 -4.70
N ALA A 233 -4.85 5.89 -3.40
CA ALA A 233 -5.47 7.11 -2.89
C ALA A 233 -4.53 8.32 -2.99
N GLY A 234 -3.23 8.10 -2.80
CA GLY A 234 -2.25 9.17 -2.75
C GLY A 234 -2.25 9.92 -1.41
N THR A 235 -1.36 10.89 -1.29
CA THR A 235 -1.30 11.81 -0.14
C THR A 235 -1.35 13.24 -0.65
N ASP A 236 -2.35 14.02 -0.22
CA ASP A 236 -2.53 15.43 -0.59
C ASP A 236 -2.59 15.67 -2.11
N GLY A 237 -3.16 14.71 -2.85
CA GLY A 237 -3.25 14.76 -4.31
C GLY A 237 -1.96 14.38 -5.05
N PHE A 238 -0.92 13.94 -4.34
CA PHE A 238 0.33 13.46 -4.92
C PHE A 238 0.45 11.93 -4.82
N VAL A 239 1.15 11.35 -5.79
CA VAL A 239 1.46 9.91 -5.82
C VAL A 239 2.17 9.53 -4.52
N SER A 240 1.65 8.50 -3.85
CA SER A 240 2.20 8.04 -2.58
C SER A 240 3.04 6.76 -2.74
N THR A 241 4.23 6.77 -2.14
CA THR A 241 5.22 5.68 -2.28
C THR A 241 4.74 4.38 -1.62
N ASP A 242 4.09 4.49 -0.48
CA ASP A 242 3.47 3.38 0.25
C ASP A 242 2.34 2.71 -0.54
N ASP A 243 1.42 3.49 -1.11
CA ASP A 243 0.34 2.97 -1.96
C ASP A 243 0.91 2.32 -3.22
N ALA A 244 1.86 2.97 -3.91
CA ALA A 244 2.52 2.42 -5.08
C ALA A 244 3.27 1.12 -4.77
N LEU A 245 3.91 1.02 -3.60
CA LEU A 245 4.58 -0.20 -3.14
C LEU A 245 3.58 -1.35 -2.97
N CYS A 246 2.43 -1.09 -2.35
CA CYS A 246 1.39 -2.09 -2.16
C CYS A 246 0.70 -2.48 -3.48
N ALA A 247 0.44 -1.51 -4.35
CA ALA A 247 -0.08 -1.76 -5.69
C ALA A 247 0.89 -2.66 -6.49
N GLY A 248 2.19 -2.39 -6.41
CA GLY A 248 3.23 -3.25 -7.00
C GLY A 248 3.25 -4.67 -6.44
N ALA A 249 3.02 -4.83 -5.14
CA ALA A 249 2.90 -6.14 -4.50
C ALA A 249 1.69 -6.94 -5.02
N ILE A 250 0.51 -6.32 -5.04
CA ILE A 250 -0.73 -6.93 -5.55
C ILE A 250 -0.57 -7.26 -7.04
N ALA A 251 -0.11 -6.30 -7.83
CA ALA A 251 0.11 -6.46 -9.26
C ALA A 251 1.06 -7.62 -9.56
N THR A 252 2.19 -7.70 -8.86
CA THR A 252 3.17 -8.79 -9.04
C THR A 252 2.56 -10.15 -8.72
N GLY A 253 1.76 -10.24 -7.64
CA GLY A 253 1.06 -11.46 -7.25
C GLY A 253 0.03 -11.92 -8.28
N VAL A 254 -0.86 -11.01 -8.70
CA VAL A 254 -1.91 -11.30 -9.69
C VAL A 254 -1.30 -11.66 -11.04
N TRP A 255 -0.27 -10.93 -11.46
CA TRP A 255 0.45 -11.18 -12.70
C TRP A 255 1.06 -12.58 -12.74
N ALA A 256 1.72 -12.99 -11.66
CA ALA A 256 2.28 -14.33 -11.53
C ALA A 256 1.18 -15.41 -11.52
N ALA A 257 0.09 -15.20 -10.79
CA ALA A 257 -1.01 -16.16 -10.68
C ALA A 257 -1.74 -16.39 -12.02
N ARG A 258 -1.83 -15.36 -12.88
CA ARG A 258 -2.49 -15.45 -14.19
C ARG A 258 -1.59 -15.86 -15.35
N ASN A 259 -0.28 -16.00 -15.10
CA ASN A 259 0.71 -16.33 -16.13
C ASN A 259 0.65 -15.39 -17.35
N TRP A 260 0.46 -14.08 -17.12
CA TRP A 260 0.31 -13.11 -18.19
C TRP A 260 1.62 -12.83 -18.96
N PRO A 261 1.55 -12.60 -20.30
CA PRO A 261 2.73 -12.35 -21.12
C PRO A 261 3.34 -10.98 -20.82
N LYS A 262 4.68 -10.89 -20.87
CA LYS A 262 5.54 -9.78 -20.37
C LYS A 262 5.17 -8.31 -20.68
N TRP A 263 4.20 -8.02 -21.52
CA TRP A 263 3.87 -6.64 -21.91
C TRP A 263 2.92 -6.01 -20.91
N LEU A 264 3.43 -4.99 -20.22
CA LEU A 264 2.79 -4.27 -19.13
C LEU A 264 2.56 -2.83 -19.60
N GLY A 265 1.46 -2.21 -19.21
CA GLY A 265 1.38 -0.75 -19.24
C GLY A 265 2.50 -0.13 -18.41
N ASP A 266 2.90 1.11 -18.73
CA ASP A 266 4.05 1.75 -18.10
C ASP A 266 3.88 1.86 -16.58
N GLU A 267 2.68 2.26 -16.12
CA GLU A 267 2.35 2.39 -14.70
C GLU A 267 2.47 1.05 -13.97
N LEU A 268 1.93 -0.01 -14.58
CA LEU A 268 1.98 -1.36 -14.04
C LEU A 268 3.43 -1.87 -13.96
N ARG A 269 4.22 -1.65 -15.01
CA ARG A 269 5.66 -1.99 -15.02
C ARG A 269 6.42 -1.24 -13.93
N MET A 270 6.17 0.06 -13.81
CA MET A 270 6.83 0.92 -12.82
C MET A 270 6.57 0.44 -11.40
N VAL A 271 5.31 0.16 -11.02
CA VAL A 271 5.03 -0.29 -9.65
C VAL A 271 5.55 -1.69 -9.37
N MET A 272 5.50 -2.61 -10.34
CA MET A 272 6.05 -3.95 -10.19
C MET A 272 7.58 -3.93 -10.02
N ASP A 273 8.28 -3.12 -10.83
CA ASP A 273 9.73 -2.95 -10.71
C ASP A 273 10.10 -2.23 -9.42
N PHE A 274 9.33 -1.21 -9.03
CA PHE A 274 9.52 -0.50 -7.76
C PHE A 274 9.41 -1.46 -6.58
N PHE A 275 8.33 -2.26 -6.52
CA PHE A 275 8.15 -3.28 -5.49
C PHE A 275 9.27 -4.32 -5.49
N THR A 276 9.63 -4.86 -6.66
CA THR A 276 10.67 -5.88 -6.80
C THR A 276 12.04 -5.36 -6.34
N CYS A 277 12.39 -4.12 -6.68
CA CYS A 277 13.65 -3.49 -6.29
C CYS A 277 13.69 -3.14 -4.80
N ARG A 278 12.57 -2.74 -4.21
CA ARG A 278 12.49 -2.29 -2.80
C ARG A 278 12.18 -3.39 -1.79
N CYS A 279 11.90 -4.62 -2.21
CA CYS A 279 11.52 -5.71 -1.29
C CYS A 279 12.58 -6.81 -1.14
N GLN A 280 13.82 -6.57 -1.57
CA GLN A 280 14.90 -7.54 -1.51
C GLN A 280 16.01 -7.07 -0.53
N PRO A 281 16.00 -7.52 0.75
CA PRO A 281 15.11 -8.51 1.39
C PRO A 281 13.87 -7.91 2.07
N MET A 282 12.87 -8.75 2.39
CA MET A 282 11.55 -8.45 2.98
C MET A 282 11.51 -7.49 4.20
N ARG A 283 12.66 -7.20 4.82
CA ARG A 283 12.83 -6.18 5.86
C ARG A 283 12.77 -4.74 5.31
N GLU A 284 12.72 -4.56 4.00
CA GLU A 284 12.73 -3.25 3.36
C GLU A 284 11.34 -2.63 3.15
N VAL A 285 10.24 -3.39 3.26
CA VAL A 285 8.88 -2.83 3.12
C VAL A 285 8.65 -1.76 4.19
N ILE A 286 8.86 -2.11 5.47
CA ILE A 286 8.69 -1.16 6.57
C ILE A 286 9.58 0.08 6.42
N ASN A 287 10.82 -0.08 5.97
CA ASN A 287 11.72 1.05 5.75
C ASN A 287 11.24 1.94 4.60
N THR A 288 10.78 1.33 3.51
CA THR A 288 10.19 2.07 2.38
C THR A 288 8.92 2.81 2.80
N LEU A 289 8.09 2.21 3.65
CA LEU A 289 6.92 2.87 4.24
C LEU A 289 7.36 4.06 5.11
N ARG A 290 8.36 3.91 5.99
CA ARG A 290 8.92 5.00 6.80
C ARG A 290 9.52 6.13 5.96
N GLU A 291 10.13 5.80 4.82
CA GLU A 291 10.70 6.74 3.84
C GLU A 291 9.64 7.42 2.96
N SER A 292 8.39 6.94 2.95
CA SER A 292 7.31 7.59 2.20
C SER A 292 6.91 8.93 2.82
N GLN A 293 6.18 9.77 2.08
CA GLN A 293 5.63 11.01 2.63
C GLN A 293 4.66 10.73 3.78
N GLY A 294 3.73 9.79 3.61
CA GLY A 294 2.81 9.36 4.66
C GLY A 294 3.53 8.80 5.89
N GLY A 295 4.56 8.00 5.69
CA GLY A 295 5.39 7.47 6.79
C GLY A 295 6.12 8.55 7.58
N ARG A 296 6.77 9.50 6.90
CA ARG A 296 7.41 10.65 7.59
C ARG A 296 6.40 11.48 8.38
N ASN A 297 5.19 11.68 7.84
CA ASN A 297 4.11 12.37 8.54
C ASN A 297 3.67 11.60 9.79
N LEU A 298 3.57 10.28 9.73
CA LEU A 298 3.22 9.48 10.92
C LEU A 298 4.33 9.47 11.97
N ILE A 299 5.60 9.39 11.55
CA ILE A 299 6.75 9.44 12.47
C ILE A 299 6.78 10.77 13.23
N SER A 300 6.52 11.91 12.56
CA SER A 300 6.50 13.22 13.22
C SER A 300 5.35 13.35 14.24
N LEU A 301 4.28 12.58 14.06
CA LEU A 301 3.16 12.46 15.00
C LEU A 301 3.38 11.38 16.09
N GLY A 302 4.51 10.67 16.09
CA GLY A 302 4.80 9.59 17.05
C GLY A 302 4.05 8.29 16.78
N LEU A 303 3.57 8.08 15.55
CA LEU A 303 2.71 6.96 15.13
C LEU A 303 3.46 5.87 14.35
N ASP A 304 4.75 5.65 14.64
CA ASP A 304 5.56 4.63 13.95
C ASP A 304 5.00 3.20 14.11
N ALA A 305 4.32 2.91 15.21
CA ALA A 305 3.63 1.63 15.42
C ALA A 305 2.51 1.36 14.40
N ASP A 306 1.90 2.40 13.83
CA ASP A 306 0.93 2.24 12.73
C ASP A 306 1.62 1.81 11.43
N ILE A 307 2.84 2.31 11.19
CA ILE A 307 3.66 1.88 10.04
C ILE A 307 4.07 0.43 10.22
N GLU A 308 4.48 0.03 11.43
CA GLU A 308 4.77 -1.37 11.75
C GLU A 308 3.55 -2.27 11.51
N ARG A 309 2.36 -1.82 11.90
CA ARG A 309 1.10 -2.53 11.64
C ARG A 309 0.82 -2.66 10.14
N ALA A 310 0.90 -1.56 9.39
CA ALA A 310 0.65 -1.52 7.96
C ALA A 310 1.68 -2.33 7.15
N ALA A 311 2.91 -2.47 7.65
CA ALA A 311 3.95 -3.28 7.01
C ALA A 311 3.75 -4.80 7.18
N ARG A 312 2.83 -5.25 8.03
CA ARG A 312 2.59 -6.69 8.25
C ARG A 312 1.75 -7.26 7.12
N TRP A 313 2.24 -8.35 6.55
CA TRP A 313 1.57 -9.06 5.47
C TRP A 313 0.57 -10.05 6.04
N ASP A 314 -0.61 -10.11 5.41
CA ASP A 314 -1.61 -11.17 5.61
C ASP A 314 -2.03 -11.44 7.06
N LEU A 315 -2.15 -10.37 7.85
CA LEU A 315 -2.77 -10.46 9.17
C LEU A 315 -4.22 -10.96 9.09
N PHE A 316 -4.91 -10.67 7.98
CA PHE A 316 -6.32 -10.93 7.81
C PHE A 316 -6.61 -11.57 6.45
N ARG A 317 -7.59 -12.49 6.43
CA ARG A 317 -8.06 -13.16 5.22
C ARG A 317 -9.27 -12.49 4.55
N ILE A 318 -9.81 -11.47 5.19
CA ILE A 318 -10.98 -10.76 4.66
C ILE A 318 -10.56 -9.79 3.55
N VAL A 319 -11.44 -9.60 2.57
CA VAL A 319 -11.31 -8.53 1.58
C VAL A 319 -12.55 -7.65 1.72
N PRO A 320 -12.46 -6.44 2.31
CA PRO A 320 -13.61 -5.57 2.41
C PRO A 320 -14.16 -5.23 1.01
N GLU A 321 -15.46 -5.42 0.82
CA GLU A 321 -16.18 -5.05 -0.41
C GLU A 321 -17.13 -3.89 -0.09
N PHE A 322 -17.07 -2.84 -0.91
CA PHE A 322 -17.93 -1.67 -0.80
C PHE A 322 -19.18 -1.89 -1.66
N ASP A 323 -20.31 -2.03 -1.00
CA ASP A 323 -21.61 -2.01 -1.63
C ASP A 323 -22.00 -0.56 -1.92
N VAL A 324 -22.00 -0.21 -3.21
CA VAL A 324 -22.33 1.13 -3.71
C VAL A 324 -23.78 1.53 -3.36
N ALA A 325 -24.71 0.58 -3.35
CA ALA A 325 -26.12 0.86 -3.10
C ALA A 325 -26.37 1.24 -1.64
N SER A 326 -25.85 0.45 -0.70
CA SER A 326 -25.97 0.74 0.74
C SER A 326 -24.93 1.73 1.26
N ARG A 327 -23.88 2.02 0.47
CA ARG A 327 -22.69 2.79 0.86
C ARG A 327 -21.98 2.22 2.08
N ARG A 328 -21.92 0.89 2.17
CA ARG A 328 -21.32 0.16 3.30
C ARG A 328 -20.22 -0.76 2.82
N LEU A 329 -19.15 -0.81 3.60
CA LEU A 329 -18.12 -1.82 3.50
C LEU A 329 -18.47 -3.01 4.40
N HIS A 330 -18.50 -4.18 3.80
CA HIS A 330 -18.72 -5.45 4.46
C HIS A 330 -17.50 -6.35 4.31
N PRO A 331 -17.24 -7.28 5.25
CA PRO A 331 -16.20 -8.27 5.03
C PRO A 331 -16.66 -9.24 3.94
N ALA A 332 -16.06 -9.20 2.75
CA ALA A 332 -16.21 -10.29 1.81
C ALA A 332 -15.21 -11.39 2.18
N ILE A 333 -15.71 -12.63 2.26
CA ILE A 333 -14.91 -13.83 2.41
C ILE A 333 -15.09 -14.59 1.12
N ASP A 334 -14.09 -14.56 0.25
CA ASP A 334 -14.03 -15.49 -0.87
C ASP A 334 -12.58 -15.85 -1.15
N VAL A 335 -11.96 -16.54 -0.18
CA VAL A 335 -10.68 -17.22 -0.40
C VAL A 335 -10.72 -18.59 0.28
N PRO A 336 -10.58 -19.69 -0.49
CA PRO A 336 -10.43 -21.03 0.07
C PRO A 336 -9.26 -21.11 1.05
N ALA A 337 -9.33 -22.04 2.01
CA ALA A 337 -8.50 -22.05 3.20
C ALA A 337 -6.97 -22.23 3.01
N ASP A 338 -6.45 -22.45 1.79
CA ASP A 338 -5.05 -22.86 1.55
C ASP A 338 -4.20 -21.89 0.70
N PRO A 339 -3.32 -21.09 1.35
CA PRO A 339 -2.33 -20.25 0.67
C PRO A 339 -1.29 -21.01 -0.17
N LYS A 340 -1.10 -22.32 0.04
CA LYS A 340 -0.07 -23.09 -0.66
C LYS A 340 -0.41 -23.37 -2.12
N GLN A 341 -1.66 -23.21 -2.54
CA GLN A 341 -2.04 -23.43 -3.94
C GLN A 341 -1.70 -22.26 -4.87
N ILE A 342 -1.55 -21.03 -4.34
CA ILE A 342 -1.37 -19.82 -5.18
C ILE A 342 0.10 -19.61 -5.58
N LEU A 343 1.06 -20.05 -4.75
CA LEU A 343 2.49 -19.85 -4.97
C LEU A 343 3.27 -21.13 -5.33
N MET A 344 2.61 -22.29 -5.42
CA MET A 344 3.25 -23.57 -5.74
C MET A 344 2.61 -24.34 -6.89
N ALA A 345 1.95 -23.68 -7.84
CA ALA A 345 1.60 -24.32 -9.10
C ALA A 345 2.74 -24.16 -10.14
N PRO A 346 3.69 -25.11 -10.19
CA PRO A 346 4.23 -25.56 -11.46
C PRO A 346 3.83 -27.03 -11.63
N ARG A 347 2.71 -27.31 -12.30
CA ARG A 347 2.29 -28.63 -12.80
C ARG A 347 1.28 -28.38 -13.92
N GLU A 348 1.44 -28.79 -15.18
CA GLU A 348 2.37 -29.71 -15.86
C GLU A 348 2.88 -29.08 -17.17
#